data_AF-A0A3M7FVA5-F1
#
_entry.id   AF-A0A3M7FVA5-F1
#
_cell.length_a   1.000
_cell.length_b   1.000
_cell.length_c   1.000
_cell.angle_alpha   90.00
_cell.angle_beta   90.00
_cell.angle_gamma   90.00
#
_symmetry.space_group_name_H-M   'P 1'
#
loop_
_entity.id
_entity.type
_entity.pdbx_description
1 polymer ?
#
loop_
_entity_poly.entity_id
_entity_poly.type
_entity_poly.pdbx_seq_one_letter_code
_entity_poly.pdbx_strand_id
1 'polypeptide(L)'
;MVSWSNLQSLLLFFGPILVPKALAFYRSIKSRPPSTIRNVPTSTSYALMVLFISGLVAFLSTLPVFAPANIFRQTGSRLQTPGGVLLTRLSAIKPLSAEDLKLREVLDDGGLDARLLYAHYGPRVLTTCPFTNTGDIGAGETYFYYALPSIMAPHLLHLFALGIATSGALSGKEGARWRTVAAIAGLVLGVAEIWFTATYDDRPNARSTRLSEIDFVYWKVQTASSVVRR
;
A
#
# COMPACT_ATOMS: atom_id res chain seq x y z
N MET A 1 13.64 5.07 -17.90
CA MET A 1 13.62 6.39 -18.57
C MET A 1 12.97 6.18 -19.93
N VAL A 2 11.85 6.85 -20.23
CA VAL A 2 11.17 6.67 -21.53
C VAL A 2 11.96 7.45 -22.58
N SER A 3 12.57 6.76 -23.54
CA SER A 3 13.32 7.41 -24.64
C SER A 3 12.35 8.01 -25.65
N TRP A 4 12.74 9.10 -26.31
CA TRP A 4 11.96 9.74 -27.38
C TRP A 4 11.60 8.75 -28.51
N SER A 5 12.50 7.81 -28.80
CA SER A 5 12.28 6.72 -29.76
C SER A 5 11.08 5.84 -29.37
N ASN A 6 10.95 5.50 -28.09
CA ASN A 6 9.84 4.68 -27.61
C ASN A 6 8.51 5.42 -27.71
N LEU A 7 8.50 6.73 -27.44
CA LEU A 7 7.33 7.58 -27.64
C LEU A 7 6.94 7.66 -29.12
N GLN A 8 7.91 7.84 -30.03
CA GLN A 8 7.66 7.88 -31.47
C GLN A 8 7.03 6.58 -31.99
N SER A 9 7.55 5.43 -31.59
CA SER A 9 7.00 4.12 -31.97
C SER A 9 5.58 3.93 -31.46
N LEU A 10 5.31 4.33 -30.20
CA LEU A 10 3.98 4.25 -29.61
C LEU A 10 3.00 5.20 -30.29
N LEU A 11 3.45 6.39 -30.68
CA LEU A 11 2.64 7.40 -31.35
C LEU A 11 2.41 7.08 -32.84
N LEU A 12 3.34 6.39 -33.50
CA LEU A 12 3.12 5.87 -34.86
C LEU A 12 2.09 4.73 -34.85
N PHE A 13 2.16 3.86 -33.84
CA PHE A 13 1.25 2.72 -33.75
C PHE A 13 -0.15 3.10 -33.26
N PHE A 14 -0.25 3.88 -32.18
CA PHE A 14 -1.53 4.27 -31.60
C PHE A 14 -2.02 5.65 -32.03
N GLY A 15 -1.19 6.48 -32.65
CA GLY A 15 -1.54 7.84 -33.07
C GLY A 15 -2.77 7.92 -33.98
N PRO A 16 -2.92 7.07 -35.02
CA PRO A 16 -4.10 7.08 -35.87
C PRO A 16 -5.43 6.84 -35.11
N ILE A 17 -5.37 6.18 -33.94
CA ILE A 17 -6.54 5.88 -33.11
C ILE A 17 -6.70 6.89 -31.97
N LEU A 18 -5.61 7.27 -31.31
CA LEU A 18 -5.60 8.14 -30.13
C LEU A 18 -5.74 9.62 -30.50
N VAL A 19 -5.04 10.09 -31.55
CA VAL A 19 -5.04 11.51 -31.96
C VAL A 19 -6.44 12.02 -32.31
N PRO A 20 -7.25 11.35 -33.16
CA PRO A 20 -8.59 11.83 -33.47
C PRO A 20 -9.51 11.83 -32.24
N LYS A 21 -9.39 10.84 -31.34
CA LYS A 21 -10.16 10.81 -30.08
C LYS A 21 -9.75 11.93 -29.13
N ALA A 22 -8.45 12.19 -29.00
CA ALA A 22 -7.92 13.29 -28.19
C ALA A 22 -8.35 14.66 -28.74
N LEU A 23 -8.31 14.85 -30.06
CA LEU A 23 -8.81 16.06 -30.71
C LEU A 23 -10.32 16.23 -30.55
N ALA A 24 -11.12 15.16 -30.70
CA ALA A 24 -12.55 15.20 -30.47
C ALA A 24 -12.87 15.55 -29.01
N PHE A 25 -12.13 14.98 -28.06
CA PHE A 25 -12.25 15.31 -26.64
C PHE A 25 -11.89 16.77 -26.36
N TYR A 26 -10.77 17.26 -26.88
CA TYR A 26 -10.36 18.67 -26.75
C TYR A 26 -11.41 19.63 -27.33
N ARG A 27 -11.91 19.35 -28.55
CA ARG A 27 -12.98 20.14 -29.18
C ARG A 27 -14.25 20.11 -28.34
N SER A 28 -14.62 18.96 -27.78
CA SER A 28 -15.79 18.81 -26.91
C SER A 28 -15.69 19.60 -25.60
N ILE A 29 -14.48 19.86 -25.10
CA ILE A 29 -14.26 20.72 -23.92
C ILE A 29 -14.34 22.18 -24.33
N LYS A 30 -13.69 22.55 -25.45
CA LYS A 30 -13.65 23.92 -25.96
C LYS A 30 -15.03 24.43 -26.42
N SER A 31 -15.88 23.55 -26.94
CA SER A 31 -17.22 23.90 -27.43
C SER A 31 -18.33 23.78 -26.37
N ARG A 32 -17.99 23.60 -25.09
CA ARG A 32 -19.01 23.57 -24.03
C ARG A 32 -19.59 24.98 -23.86
N PRO A 33 -20.92 25.15 -23.94
CA PRO A 33 -21.54 26.43 -23.63
C PRO A 33 -21.19 26.82 -22.19
N PRO A 34 -21.11 28.13 -21.87
CA PRO A 34 -20.85 28.59 -20.52
C PRO A 34 -21.86 27.97 -19.56
N SER A 35 -21.35 27.15 -18.64
CA SER A 35 -22.19 26.43 -17.68
C SER A 35 -22.79 27.42 -16.69
N THR A 36 -24.12 27.42 -16.56
CA THR A 36 -24.80 28.14 -15.47
C THR A 36 -24.28 27.61 -14.14
N ILE A 37 -23.74 28.51 -13.30
CA ILE A 37 -23.29 28.17 -11.95
C ILE A 37 -24.51 27.68 -11.17
N ARG A 38 -24.55 26.39 -10.84
CA ARG A 38 -25.61 25.75 -10.07
C ARG A 38 -25.07 25.37 -8.71
N ASN A 39 -25.81 25.68 -7.66
CA ASN A 39 -25.48 25.22 -6.31
C ASN A 39 -25.45 23.69 -6.26
N VAL A 40 -24.51 23.16 -5.47
CA VAL A 40 -24.36 21.70 -5.30
C VAL A 40 -25.61 21.14 -4.62
N PRO A 41 -26.30 20.16 -5.23
CA PRO A 41 -27.42 19.49 -4.58
C PRO A 41 -26.98 18.85 -3.24
N THR A 42 -27.84 18.89 -2.23
CA THR A 42 -27.54 18.32 -0.89
C THR A 42 -27.11 16.86 -0.95
N SER A 43 -27.74 16.07 -1.81
CA SER A 43 -27.38 14.68 -2.08
C SER A 43 -25.92 14.53 -2.54
N THR A 44 -25.49 15.37 -3.49
CA THR A 44 -24.10 15.41 -3.98
C THR A 44 -23.14 15.86 -2.88
N SER A 45 -23.55 16.78 -2.01
CA SER A 45 -22.75 17.18 -0.85
C SER A 45 -22.48 16.02 0.10
N TYR A 46 -23.46 15.14 0.35
CA TYR A 46 -23.24 13.94 1.16
C TYR A 46 -22.29 12.94 0.49
N ALA A 47 -22.40 12.74 -0.83
CA ALA A 47 -21.44 11.91 -1.57
C ALA A 47 -20.00 12.45 -1.46
N LEU A 48 -19.83 13.78 -1.60
CA LEU A 48 -18.53 14.43 -1.42
C LEU A 48 -18.02 14.30 0.02
N MET A 49 -18.91 14.39 1.02
CA MET A 49 -18.56 14.18 2.42
C MET A 49 -18.06 12.76 2.67
N VAL A 50 -18.71 11.73 2.10
CA VAL A 50 -18.26 10.33 2.19
C VAL A 50 -16.86 10.17 1.59
N LEU A 51 -16.62 10.75 0.40
CA LEU A 51 -15.30 10.70 -0.23
C LEU A 51 -14.24 11.44 0.59
N PHE A 52 -14.59 12.60 1.14
CA PHE A 52 -13.69 13.37 2.01
C PHE A 52 -13.33 12.61 3.28
N ILE A 53 -14.31 12.03 3.96
CA ILE A 53 -14.08 11.21 5.17
C ILE A 53 -13.23 9.98 4.82
N SER A 54 -13.55 9.27 3.74
CA SER A 54 -12.77 8.11 3.30
C SER A 54 -11.32 8.48 2.98
N GLY A 55 -11.11 9.58 2.25
CA GLY A 55 -9.78 10.10 1.95
C GLY A 55 -9.03 10.56 3.19
N LEU A 56 -9.71 11.21 4.13
CA LEU A 56 -9.13 11.65 5.39
C LEU A 56 -8.71 10.46 6.26
N VAL A 57 -9.56 9.44 6.39
CA VAL A 57 -9.23 8.21 7.13
C VAL A 57 -8.04 7.49 6.48
N ALA A 58 -8.04 7.35 5.15
CA ALA A 58 -6.92 6.76 4.42
C ALA A 58 -5.63 7.56 4.66
N PHE A 59 -5.69 8.89 4.52
CA PHE A 59 -4.55 9.77 4.80
C PHE A 59 -4.03 9.62 6.23
N LEU A 60 -4.92 9.69 7.24
CA LEU A 60 -4.56 9.54 8.64
C LEU A 60 -3.97 8.16 8.92
N SER A 61 -4.46 7.10 8.28
CA SER A 61 -3.90 5.74 8.42
C SER A 61 -2.47 5.61 7.90
N THR A 62 -2.01 6.51 7.02
CA THR A 62 -0.61 6.53 6.57
C THR A 62 0.35 7.18 7.57
N LEU A 63 -0.17 7.78 8.65
CA LEU A 63 0.66 8.38 9.69
C LEU A 63 1.38 7.29 10.49
N PRO A 64 2.68 7.49 10.82
CA PRO A 64 3.50 6.47 11.48
C PRO A 64 3.01 6.10 12.89
N VAL A 65 2.08 6.87 13.47
CA VAL A 65 1.47 6.59 14.79
C VAL A 65 0.58 5.35 14.73
N PHE A 66 0.00 5.04 13.57
CA PHE A 66 -0.89 3.88 13.40
C PHE A 66 -0.15 2.63 12.89
N ALA A 67 1.13 2.75 12.55
CA ALA A 67 1.97 1.63 12.17
C ALA A 67 2.75 1.10 13.39
N PRO A 68 2.91 -0.22 13.55
CA PRO A 68 3.75 -0.75 14.63
C PRO A 68 5.19 -0.27 14.45
N ALA A 69 5.90 0.01 15.54
CA ALA A 69 7.26 0.50 15.45
C ALA A 69 8.21 -0.59 14.92
N ASN A 70 9.10 -0.22 14.00
CA ASN A 70 10.11 -1.13 13.47
C ASN A 70 11.26 -1.27 14.48
N ILE A 71 11.42 -2.47 15.06
CA ILE A 71 12.40 -2.72 16.13
C ILE A 71 13.85 -2.62 15.67
N PHE A 72 14.15 -2.95 14.41
CA PHE A 72 15.49 -2.81 13.85
C PHE A 72 15.86 -1.34 13.68
N ARG A 73 14.91 -0.51 13.23
CA ARG A 73 15.08 0.94 13.15
C ARG A 73 15.18 1.59 14.52
N GLN A 74 14.39 1.16 15.50
CA GLN A 74 14.44 1.69 16.87
C GLN A 74 15.77 1.39 17.55
N THR A 75 16.29 0.17 17.38
CA THR A 75 17.53 -0.28 18.03
C THR A 75 18.79 0.02 17.21
N GLY A 76 18.67 0.55 16.00
CA GLY A 76 19.80 0.77 15.08
C GLY A 76 20.48 -0.54 14.64
N SER A 77 19.77 -1.67 14.71
CA SER A 77 20.34 -3.01 14.50
C SER A 77 20.22 -3.44 13.04
N ARG A 78 21.20 -4.24 12.58
CA ARG A 78 21.18 -4.84 11.23
C ARG A 78 20.32 -6.11 11.23
N LEU A 79 19.87 -6.57 10.06
CA LEU A 79 19.09 -7.80 9.94
C LEU A 79 19.85 -9.07 10.40
N GLN A 80 21.18 -9.06 10.42
CA GLN A 80 21.98 -10.20 10.92
C GLN A 80 22.07 -10.23 12.45
N THR A 81 21.56 -9.22 13.16
CA THR A 81 21.63 -9.14 14.63
C THR A 81 20.76 -10.24 15.25
N PRO A 82 21.31 -11.07 16.16
CA PRO A 82 20.52 -12.09 16.85
C PRO A 82 19.34 -11.49 17.65
N GLY A 83 18.23 -12.20 17.77
CA GLY A 83 17.01 -11.72 18.43
C GLY A 83 17.23 -11.38 19.90
N GLY A 84 18.03 -12.18 20.62
CA GLY A 84 18.44 -11.88 21.99
C GLY A 84 19.13 -10.52 22.16
N VAL A 85 20.11 -10.21 21.30
CA VAL A 85 20.83 -8.92 21.34
C VAL A 85 19.90 -7.77 20.98
N LEU A 86 19.02 -7.99 20.01
CA LEU A 86 18.04 -7.00 19.59
C LEU A 86 17.07 -6.66 20.74
N LEU A 87 16.61 -7.66 21.49
CA LEU A 87 15.74 -7.44 22.65
C LEU A 87 16.44 -6.75 23.82
N THR A 88 17.70 -7.08 24.09
CA THR A 88 18.50 -6.35 25.11
C THR A 88 18.65 -4.87 24.78
N ARG A 89 18.80 -4.53 23.49
CA ARG A 89 18.81 -3.13 23.05
C ARG A 89 17.42 -2.50 23.17
N LEU A 90 16.38 -3.24 22.83
CA LEU A 90 15.01 -2.76 22.92
C LEU A 90 14.59 -2.48 24.37
N SER A 91 15.02 -3.30 25.32
CA SER A 91 14.74 -3.11 26.76
C SER A 91 15.38 -1.86 27.34
N ALA A 92 16.43 -1.32 26.70
CA ALA A 92 17.02 -0.04 27.08
C ALA A 92 16.19 1.16 26.60
N ILE A 93 15.28 0.97 25.64
CA ILE A 93 14.45 2.02 25.02
C ILE A 93 13.03 2.01 25.58
N LYS A 94 12.46 0.81 25.77
CA LYS A 94 11.09 0.62 26.25
C LYS A 94 10.97 -0.64 27.12
N PRO A 95 9.97 -0.72 28.03
CA PRO A 95 9.63 -1.99 28.67
C PRO A 95 9.21 -3.03 27.63
N LEU A 96 9.66 -4.27 27.80
CA LEU A 96 9.37 -5.36 26.88
C LEU A 96 7.93 -5.84 27.03
N SER A 97 7.21 -5.93 25.92
CA SER A 97 5.86 -6.52 25.89
C SER A 97 5.91 -8.04 25.66
N ALA A 98 4.78 -8.72 25.90
CA ALA A 98 4.64 -10.14 25.55
C ALA A 98 4.80 -10.39 24.03
N GLU A 99 4.39 -9.42 23.20
CA GLU A 99 4.58 -9.48 21.75
C GLU A 99 6.07 -9.37 21.38
N ASP A 100 6.86 -8.55 22.08
CA ASP A 100 8.30 -8.42 21.83
C ASP A 100 9.02 -9.74 22.16
N LEU A 101 8.62 -10.42 23.24
CA LEU A 101 9.17 -11.74 23.63
C LEU A 101 8.82 -12.82 22.60
N LYS A 102 7.55 -12.89 22.18
CA LYS A 102 7.11 -13.83 21.14
C LYS A 102 7.80 -13.57 19.81
N LEU A 103 7.98 -12.29 19.45
CA LEU A 103 8.71 -11.93 18.25
C LEU A 103 10.17 -12.38 18.31
N ARG A 104 10.83 -12.27 19.47
CA ARG A 104 12.18 -12.81 19.65
C ARG A 104 12.24 -14.30 19.35
N GLU A 105 11.33 -15.09 19.90
CA GLU A 105 11.28 -16.55 19.69
C GLU A 105 11.23 -16.86 18.19
N VAL A 106 10.30 -16.24 17.46
CA VAL A 106 10.17 -16.43 16.01
C VAL A 106 11.42 -15.98 15.23
N LEU A 107 12.05 -14.87 15.63
CA LEU A 107 13.28 -14.37 14.99
C LEU A 107 14.53 -15.21 15.29
N ASP A 108 14.56 -15.88 16.44
CA ASP A 108 15.66 -16.78 16.82
C ASP A 108 15.48 -18.14 16.12
N ASP A 109 14.24 -18.66 16.06
CA ASP A 109 13.91 -19.95 15.42
C ASP A 109 14.12 -19.93 13.90
N GLY A 110 13.63 -18.89 13.20
CA GLY A 110 13.80 -18.79 11.75
C GLY A 110 15.02 -18.00 11.27
N GLY A 111 15.85 -17.51 12.19
CA GLY A 111 17.10 -16.83 11.84
C GLY A 111 16.96 -15.67 10.86
N LEU A 112 17.71 -15.70 9.75
CA LEU A 112 17.69 -14.64 8.75
C LEU A 112 16.36 -14.59 7.97
N ASP A 113 15.78 -15.74 7.65
CA ASP A 113 14.55 -15.83 6.86
C ASP A 113 13.37 -15.21 7.61
N ALA A 114 13.27 -15.45 8.92
CA ALA A 114 12.30 -14.77 9.78
C ALA A 114 12.43 -13.24 9.74
N ARG A 115 13.66 -12.73 9.67
CA ARG A 115 13.94 -11.29 9.64
C ARG A 115 13.66 -10.66 8.28
N LEU A 116 13.79 -11.42 7.19
CA LEU A 116 13.34 -11.01 5.86
C LEU A 116 11.81 -10.96 5.81
N LEU A 117 11.14 -12.00 6.29
CA LEU A 117 9.68 -12.04 6.40
C LEU A 117 9.13 -10.93 7.32
N TYR A 118 9.86 -10.60 8.40
CA TYR A 118 9.57 -9.44 9.24
C TYR A 118 9.63 -8.13 8.44
N ALA A 119 10.66 -7.93 7.62
CA ALA A 119 10.80 -6.74 6.79
C ALA A 119 9.69 -6.62 5.74
N HIS A 120 9.26 -7.77 5.21
CA HIS A 120 8.26 -7.89 4.16
C HIS A 120 6.81 -7.73 4.68
N TYR A 121 6.40 -8.51 5.69
CA TYR A 121 5.01 -8.60 6.17
C TYR A 121 4.76 -8.00 7.57
N GLY A 122 5.82 -7.61 8.29
CA GLY A 122 5.71 -6.98 9.60
C GLY A 122 5.53 -7.94 10.78
N PRO A 123 5.52 -7.41 12.02
CA PRO A 123 5.55 -8.20 13.26
C PRO A 123 4.30 -9.06 13.50
N ARG A 124 3.12 -8.54 13.17
CA ARG A 124 1.85 -9.20 13.47
C ARG A 124 1.70 -10.47 12.65
N VAL A 125 1.88 -10.37 11.32
CA VAL A 125 1.81 -11.53 10.41
C VAL A 125 2.78 -12.61 10.85
N LEU A 126 4.01 -12.22 11.21
CA LEU A 126 5.04 -13.16 11.61
C LEU A 126 4.72 -13.90 12.92
N THR A 127 4.13 -13.22 13.90
CA THR A 127 3.86 -13.80 15.22
C THR A 127 2.49 -14.47 15.34
N THR A 128 1.51 -14.16 14.48
CA THR A 128 0.14 -14.69 14.59
C THR A 128 -0.22 -15.75 13.56
N CYS A 129 0.61 -15.98 12.53
CA CYS A 129 0.35 -17.00 11.53
C CYS A 129 0.36 -18.41 12.17
N PRO A 130 -0.74 -19.18 12.09
CA PRO A 130 -0.80 -20.54 12.64
C PRO A 130 -0.40 -21.62 11.63
N PHE A 131 -0.15 -21.25 10.37
CA PHE A 131 -0.08 -22.20 9.25
C PHE A 131 1.34 -22.68 8.92
N THR A 132 2.38 -21.94 9.34
CA THR A 132 3.79 -22.27 9.05
C THR A 132 4.70 -21.57 10.05
N ASN A 133 5.92 -22.08 10.19
CA ASN A 133 7.02 -21.41 10.86
C ASN A 133 7.97 -20.77 9.83
N THR A 134 8.71 -19.75 10.25
CA THR A 134 9.59 -18.95 9.39
C THR A 134 10.74 -19.69 8.70
N GLY A 135 11.09 -20.89 9.15
CA GLY A 135 12.13 -21.75 8.55
C GLY A 135 11.61 -22.89 7.68
N ASP A 136 10.28 -23.02 7.54
CA ASP A 136 9.69 -24.11 6.76
C ASP A 136 9.83 -23.85 5.26
N ILE A 137 9.88 -24.94 4.48
CA ILE A 137 9.91 -24.85 3.01
C ILE A 137 8.61 -24.23 2.52
N GLY A 138 8.70 -23.13 1.77
CA GLY A 138 7.53 -22.42 1.25
C GLY A 138 6.87 -21.45 2.24
N ALA A 139 7.47 -21.22 3.42
CA ALA A 139 6.92 -20.31 4.43
C ALA A 139 6.52 -18.94 3.86
N GLY A 140 7.33 -18.37 2.96
CA GLY A 140 7.04 -17.08 2.32
C GLY A 140 5.68 -17.02 1.62
N GLU A 141 5.30 -18.07 0.88
CA GLU A 141 3.99 -18.12 0.21
C GLU A 141 2.85 -18.21 1.22
N THR A 142 3.00 -19.05 2.26
CA THR A 142 1.99 -19.17 3.31
C THR A 142 1.81 -17.86 4.08
N TYR A 143 2.89 -17.15 4.39
CA TYR A 143 2.83 -15.83 5.02
C TYR A 143 2.18 -14.79 4.10
N PHE A 144 2.44 -14.84 2.79
CA PHE A 144 1.75 -14.00 1.82
C PHE A 144 0.23 -14.23 1.86
N TYR A 145 -0.23 -15.48 1.75
CA TYR A 145 -1.65 -15.80 1.82
C TYR A 145 -2.30 -15.39 3.14
N TYR A 146 -1.57 -15.53 4.25
CA TYR A 146 -2.03 -15.08 5.56
C TYR A 146 -2.08 -13.54 5.67
N ALA A 147 -1.18 -12.82 5.02
CA ALA A 147 -1.15 -11.35 5.00
C ALA A 147 -2.21 -10.74 4.06
N LEU A 148 -2.63 -11.46 3.01
CA LEU A 148 -3.56 -10.98 1.98
C LEU A 148 -4.82 -10.29 2.54
N PRO A 149 -5.56 -10.84 3.51
CA PRO A 149 -6.74 -10.17 4.06
C PRO A 149 -6.42 -8.78 4.62
N SER A 150 -5.26 -8.63 5.28
CA SER A 150 -4.85 -7.34 5.84
C SER A 150 -4.41 -6.33 4.79
N ILE A 151 -3.82 -6.80 3.67
CA ILE A 151 -3.48 -5.98 2.50
C ILE A 151 -4.76 -5.56 1.75
N MET A 152 -5.71 -6.48 1.59
CA MET A 152 -6.96 -6.25 0.84
C MET A 152 -7.97 -5.39 1.60
N ALA A 153 -8.01 -5.47 2.93
CA ALA A 153 -8.97 -4.76 3.76
C ALA A 153 -9.11 -3.25 3.44
N PRO A 154 -8.03 -2.43 3.39
CA PRO A 154 -8.16 -1.01 3.04
C PRO A 154 -8.72 -0.79 1.63
N HIS A 155 -8.37 -1.64 0.65
CA HIS A 155 -8.88 -1.53 -0.71
C HIS A 155 -10.37 -1.88 -0.81
N LEU A 156 -10.82 -2.91 -0.10
CA LEU A 156 -12.23 -3.27 -0.02
C LEU A 156 -13.07 -2.17 0.64
N LEU A 157 -12.55 -1.57 1.72
CA LEU A 157 -13.19 -0.41 2.37
C LEU A 157 -13.25 0.81 1.44
N HIS A 158 -12.19 1.07 0.68
CA HIS A 158 -12.17 2.17 -0.27
C HIS A 158 -13.14 1.93 -1.44
N LEU A 159 -13.19 0.71 -2.00
CA LEU A 159 -14.16 0.32 -3.02
C LEU A 159 -15.60 0.44 -2.52
N PHE A 160 -15.84 0.07 -1.26
CA PHE A 160 -17.15 0.24 -0.63
C PHE A 160 -17.54 1.73 -0.51
N ALA A 161 -16.63 2.58 -0.04
CA ALA A 161 -16.86 4.03 0.04
C ALA A 161 -17.12 4.65 -1.34
N LEU A 162 -16.35 4.26 -2.36
CA LEU A 162 -16.58 4.66 -3.74
C LEU A 162 -17.94 4.17 -4.26
N GLY A 163 -18.34 2.95 -3.93
CA GLY A 163 -19.61 2.35 -4.30
C GLY A 163 -20.82 3.08 -3.70
N ILE A 164 -20.71 3.56 -2.46
CA ILE A 164 -21.70 4.41 -1.81
C ILE A 164 -21.72 5.79 -2.46
N ALA A 165 -20.57 6.44 -2.59
CA ALA A 165 -20.44 7.80 -3.10
C ALA A 165 -20.89 7.94 -4.56
N THR A 166 -20.73 6.89 -5.39
CA THR A 166 -21.18 6.85 -6.79
C THR A 166 -22.54 6.18 -6.97
N SER A 167 -23.22 5.82 -5.88
CA SER A 167 -24.56 5.25 -5.99
C SER A 167 -25.54 6.28 -6.58
N GLY A 168 -26.49 5.81 -7.41
CA GLY A 168 -27.52 6.68 -7.97
C GLY A 168 -28.44 7.29 -6.92
N ALA A 169 -28.61 6.59 -5.78
CA ALA A 169 -29.39 7.07 -4.64
C ALA A 169 -28.76 8.29 -3.96
N LEU A 170 -27.42 8.32 -3.82
CA LEU A 170 -26.71 9.40 -3.13
C LEU A 170 -26.21 10.49 -4.08
N SER A 171 -25.72 10.15 -5.26
CA SER A 171 -25.07 11.11 -6.18
C SER A 171 -25.89 11.48 -7.41
N GLY A 172 -27.07 10.87 -7.57
CA GLY A 172 -27.90 11.03 -8.76
C GLY A 172 -27.25 10.46 -10.02
N LYS A 173 -27.78 10.83 -11.19
CA LYS A 173 -27.30 10.34 -12.50
C LYS A 173 -25.85 10.76 -12.79
N GLU A 174 -25.44 11.92 -12.31
CA GLU A 174 -24.11 12.47 -12.61
C GLU A 174 -22.99 11.71 -11.90
N GLY A 175 -23.15 11.36 -10.61
CA GLY A 175 -22.16 10.53 -9.92
C GLY A 175 -22.21 9.05 -10.31
N ALA A 176 -23.39 8.53 -10.67
CA ALA A 176 -23.52 7.15 -11.16
C ALA A 176 -22.70 6.87 -12.43
N ARG A 177 -22.46 7.87 -13.28
CA ARG A 177 -21.60 7.75 -14.48
C ARG A 177 -20.14 7.42 -14.13
N TRP A 178 -19.68 7.83 -12.95
CA TRP A 178 -18.30 7.60 -12.50
C TRP A 178 -18.09 6.24 -11.84
N ARG A 179 -19.17 5.51 -11.50
CA ARG A 179 -19.11 4.26 -10.75
C ARG A 179 -18.15 3.24 -11.38
N THR A 180 -18.26 3.01 -12.69
CA THR A 180 -17.41 2.03 -13.38
C THR A 180 -15.94 2.44 -13.36
N VAL A 181 -15.65 3.72 -13.63
CA VAL A 181 -14.27 4.23 -13.63
C VAL A 181 -13.67 4.17 -12.22
N ALA A 182 -14.44 4.57 -11.21
CA ALA A 182 -14.03 4.53 -9.80
C ALA A 182 -13.78 3.09 -9.33
N ALA A 183 -14.64 2.14 -9.70
CA ALA A 183 -14.47 0.73 -9.36
C ALA A 183 -13.24 0.12 -10.05
N ILE A 184 -13.02 0.41 -11.33
CA ILE A 184 -11.81 -0.04 -12.05
C ILE A 184 -10.56 0.55 -11.40
N ALA A 185 -10.55 1.85 -11.10
CA ALA A 185 -9.41 2.50 -10.47
C ALA A 185 -9.09 1.89 -9.10
N GLY A 186 -10.11 1.70 -8.24
CA GLY A 186 -9.93 1.07 -6.93
C GLY A 186 -9.44 -0.38 -7.04
N LEU A 187 -9.95 -1.15 -8.00
CA LEU A 187 -9.49 -2.53 -8.23
C LEU A 187 -8.04 -2.56 -8.70
N VAL A 188 -7.66 -1.69 -9.64
CA VAL A 188 -6.28 -1.60 -10.16
C VAL A 188 -5.30 -1.23 -9.04
N LEU A 189 -5.67 -0.31 -8.14
CA LEU A 189 -4.83 0.03 -6.99
C LEU A 189 -4.60 -1.18 -6.07
N GLY A 190 -5.65 -1.92 -5.73
CA GLY A 190 -5.52 -3.13 -4.90
C GLY A 190 -4.69 -4.22 -5.57
N VAL A 191 -4.92 -4.47 -6.87
CA VAL A 191 -4.13 -5.45 -7.64
C VAL A 191 -2.67 -5.02 -7.73
N ALA A 192 -2.38 -3.74 -7.92
CA ALA A 192 -1.02 -3.23 -7.98
C ALA A 192 -0.26 -3.42 -6.67
N GLU A 193 -0.90 -3.20 -5.52
CA GLU A 193 -0.28 -3.42 -4.21
C GLU A 193 -0.05 -4.90 -3.91
N ILE A 194 -1.03 -5.76 -4.22
CA ILE A 194 -0.88 -7.22 -4.10
C ILE A 194 0.25 -7.70 -5.00
N TRP A 195 0.30 -7.25 -6.26
CA TRP A 195 1.35 -7.61 -7.20
C TRP A 195 2.73 -7.14 -6.74
N PHE A 196 2.83 -5.90 -6.26
CA PHE A 196 4.07 -5.35 -5.72
C PHE A 196 4.58 -6.18 -4.53
N THR A 197 3.69 -6.54 -3.60
CA THR A 197 4.04 -7.37 -2.44
C THR A 197 4.41 -8.80 -2.85
N ALA A 198 3.63 -9.42 -3.74
CA ALA A 198 3.86 -10.79 -4.20
C ALA A 198 5.17 -10.98 -4.98
N THR A 199 5.60 -9.94 -5.70
CA THR A 199 6.77 -9.99 -6.59
C THR A 199 8.02 -9.33 -6.01
N TYR A 200 7.93 -8.83 -4.77
CA TYR A 200 9.06 -8.16 -4.12
C TYR A 200 10.21 -9.15 -3.86
N ASP A 201 11.43 -8.78 -4.26
CA ASP A 201 12.64 -9.59 -4.07
C ASP A 201 13.36 -9.19 -2.78
N ASP A 202 13.40 -10.10 -1.80
CA ASP A 202 14.08 -9.91 -0.52
C ASP A 202 15.60 -10.19 -0.57
N ARG A 203 16.14 -10.72 -1.69
CA ARG A 203 17.58 -11.02 -1.81
C ARG A 203 18.51 -9.83 -1.56
N PRO A 204 18.19 -8.58 -1.97
CA PRO A 204 19.01 -7.43 -1.62
C PRO A 204 19.10 -7.20 -0.11
N ASN A 205 17.99 -7.38 0.62
CA ASN A 205 17.96 -7.26 2.08
C ASN A 205 18.82 -8.32 2.76
N ALA A 206 18.82 -9.56 2.24
CA ALA A 206 19.64 -10.65 2.78
C ALA A 206 21.15 -10.34 2.75
N ARG A 207 21.60 -9.60 1.73
CA ARG A 207 23.01 -9.23 1.52
C ARG A 207 23.40 -7.91 2.16
N SER A 208 22.41 -7.13 2.62
CA SER A 208 22.62 -5.80 3.16
C SER A 208 23.40 -5.85 4.47
N THR A 209 24.48 -5.07 4.57
CA THR A 209 25.30 -5.01 5.79
C THR A 209 25.02 -3.77 6.63
N ARG A 210 24.20 -2.83 6.12
CA ARG A 210 23.88 -1.57 6.78
C ARG A 210 22.38 -1.41 6.92
N LEU A 211 21.94 -0.87 8.06
CA LEU A 211 20.51 -0.60 8.29
C LEU A 211 19.90 0.35 7.25
N SER A 212 20.68 1.32 6.76
CA SER A 212 20.23 2.28 5.74
C SER A 212 19.98 1.65 4.36
N GLU A 213 20.55 0.47 4.10
CA GLU A 213 20.41 -0.26 2.84
C GLU A 213 19.27 -1.27 2.87
N ILE A 214 18.64 -1.47 4.04
CA ILE A 214 17.55 -2.43 4.22
C ILE A 214 16.24 -1.75 3.87
N ASP A 215 15.51 -2.34 2.92
CA ASP A 215 14.17 -1.89 2.55
C ASP A 215 13.12 -2.65 3.37
N PHE A 216 12.38 -1.92 4.19
CA PHE A 216 11.34 -2.44 5.06
C PHE A 216 9.99 -2.24 4.40
N VAL A 217 9.67 -3.14 3.46
CA VAL A 217 8.51 -3.06 2.56
C VAL A 217 7.21 -2.83 3.31
N TYR A 218 6.95 -3.60 4.37
CA TYR A 218 5.74 -3.49 5.18
C TYR A 218 5.45 -2.04 5.59
N TRP A 219 6.46 -1.34 6.10
CA TRP A 219 6.33 0.06 6.54
C TRP A 219 6.30 1.04 5.38
N LYS A 220 7.02 0.75 4.29
CA LYS A 220 7.07 1.60 3.10
C LYS A 220 5.74 1.65 2.36
N VAL A 221 5.00 0.54 2.34
CA VAL A 221 3.66 0.47 1.72
C VAL A 221 2.63 1.21 2.58
N GLN A 222 2.72 1.11 3.91
CA GLN A 222 1.79 1.77 4.82
C GLN A 222 2.02 3.27 4.99
N THR A 223 3.28 3.71 4.95
CA THR A 223 3.61 5.12 5.20
C THR A 223 4.08 5.79 3.91
N ALA A 224 3.44 6.92 3.55
CA ALA A 224 3.96 7.81 2.49
C ALA A 224 5.36 8.39 2.83
N SER A 225 5.83 8.17 4.06
CA SER A 225 7.13 8.59 4.58
C SER A 225 8.27 7.65 4.15
N SER A 226 8.56 7.59 2.86
CA SER A 226 9.91 7.27 2.37
C SER A 226 10.84 8.51 2.36
N VAL A 227 10.32 9.68 2.70
CA VAL A 227 11.03 10.97 2.56
C VAL A 227 11.65 11.51 3.87
N VAL A 228 11.23 11.04 5.05
CA VAL A 228 11.75 11.57 6.32
C VAL A 228 12.55 10.52 7.08
N ARG A 229 13.83 10.42 6.73
CA ARG A 229 15.00 10.00 7.54
C ARG A 229 16.09 9.49 6.59
N ARG A 230 16.77 10.43 5.95
CA ARG A 230 18.21 10.32 5.70
C ARG A 230 18.93 10.87 6.93
#